data_AF-A0A0C2AYF5-F1
#
_entry.id   AF-A0A0C2AYF5-F1
#
_cell.length_a   1.000
_cell.length_b   1.000
_cell.length_c   1.000
_cell.angle_alpha   90.00
_cell.angle_beta   90.00
_cell.angle_gamma   90.00
#
_symmetry.space_group_name_H-M   'P 1'
#
loop_
_entity.id
_entity.type
_entity.pdbx_description
1 polymer ?
#
loop_
_entity_poly.entity_id
_entity_poly.type
_entity_poly.pdbx_seq_one_letter_code
_entity_poly.pdbx_strand_id
1 'polypeptide(L)'
;MSDLLWDDVGNFFDPDLMGALPDVRVPDASVEDWQALLDLVTASGWQFQYSVGVVVLPLPRAEAVFSRPADAECADLLVRPVAEVRAIFRFYAAEEIDFDVDLRELRGQERLDVFCGFLRAIGRRLGKPVLMDPETDEGHPVLGFDVEADRVVLLADPGIS
;
A
#
# COMPACT_ATOMS: atom_id res chain seq x y z
N MET A 1 -15.21 -7.00 5.77
CA MET A 1 -15.60 -7.71 4.55
C MET A 1 -15.40 -6.76 3.39
N SER A 2 -14.58 -7.15 2.42
CA SER A 2 -14.47 -6.42 1.16
C SER A 2 -15.75 -6.65 0.35
N ASP A 3 -16.09 -5.71 -0.54
CA ASP A 3 -17.21 -5.91 -1.47
C ASP A 3 -16.78 -6.74 -2.70
N LEU A 4 -15.50 -7.11 -2.77
CA LEU A 4 -14.90 -7.89 -3.85
C LEU A 4 -14.85 -9.36 -3.47
N LEU A 5 -15.20 -10.23 -4.42
CA LEU A 5 -15.07 -11.67 -4.25
C LEU A 5 -13.79 -12.15 -4.92
N TRP A 6 -13.05 -13.03 -4.24
CA TRP A 6 -11.81 -13.60 -4.75
C TRP A 6 -11.99 -14.23 -6.13
N ASP A 7 -13.10 -14.93 -6.34
CA ASP A 7 -13.40 -15.59 -7.61
C ASP A 7 -13.56 -14.60 -8.78
N ASP A 8 -13.92 -13.35 -8.50
CA ASP A 8 -14.08 -12.30 -9.51
C ASP A 8 -12.76 -11.55 -9.80
N VAL A 9 -11.83 -11.50 -8.83
CA VAL A 9 -10.65 -10.62 -8.88
C VAL A 9 -9.32 -11.36 -8.83
N GLY A 10 -9.32 -12.69 -8.66
CA GLY A 10 -8.11 -13.48 -8.39
C GLY A 10 -6.99 -13.31 -9.43
N ASN A 11 -7.32 -12.99 -10.68
CA ASN A 11 -6.34 -12.72 -11.75
C ASN A 11 -5.46 -11.49 -11.43
N PHE A 12 -6.02 -10.47 -10.78
CA PHE A 12 -5.26 -9.29 -10.32
C PHE A 12 -4.37 -9.55 -9.10
N PHE A 13 -4.40 -10.78 -8.59
CA PHE A 13 -3.53 -11.24 -7.50
C PHE A 13 -2.61 -12.38 -7.97
N ASP A 14 -2.47 -12.60 -9.28
CA ASP A 14 -1.52 -13.56 -9.85
C ASP A 14 -0.14 -12.91 -10.11
N PRO A 15 0.94 -13.33 -9.41
CA PRO A 15 2.30 -12.87 -9.61
C PRO A 15 2.81 -12.99 -11.04
N ASP A 16 2.32 -13.98 -11.80
CA ASP A 16 2.76 -14.18 -13.17
C ASP A 16 2.12 -13.16 -14.14
N LEU A 17 0.99 -12.57 -13.76
CA LEU A 17 0.28 -11.55 -14.54
C LEU A 17 0.59 -10.13 -14.07
N MET A 18 0.68 -9.92 -12.76
CA MET A 18 0.76 -8.60 -12.13
C MET A 18 2.16 -8.22 -11.65
N GLY A 19 3.11 -9.16 -11.71
CA GLY A 19 4.36 -9.06 -10.97
C GLY A 19 4.21 -9.55 -9.54
N ALA A 20 5.30 -9.97 -8.91
CA ALA A 20 5.25 -10.50 -7.55
C ALA A 20 5.02 -9.41 -6.50
N LEU A 21 5.47 -8.19 -6.83
CA LEU A 21 5.43 -7.01 -5.98
C LEU A 21 4.77 -5.85 -6.75
N PRO A 22 3.45 -5.89 -7.01
CA PRO A 22 2.77 -4.77 -7.62
C PRO A 22 2.90 -3.52 -6.75
N ASP A 23 2.99 -2.37 -7.42
CA ASP A 23 3.10 -1.08 -6.78
C ASP A 23 1.71 -0.62 -6.30
N VAL A 24 1.65 -0.14 -5.06
CA VAL A 24 0.48 0.52 -4.50
C VAL A 24 0.85 1.95 -4.13
N ARG A 25 0.05 2.90 -4.59
CA ARG A 25 0.35 4.32 -4.44
C ARG A 25 -0.84 5.18 -4.00
N VAL A 26 -0.54 6.27 -3.30
CA VAL A 26 -1.46 7.37 -3.03
C VAL A 26 -0.91 8.62 -3.74
N PRO A 27 -1.46 8.99 -4.91
CA PRO A 27 -0.99 10.15 -5.66
C PRO A 27 -1.35 11.46 -4.95
N ASP A 28 -0.70 12.55 -5.40
CA ASP A 28 -0.91 13.91 -4.90
C ASP A 28 -0.76 14.01 -3.37
N ALA A 29 0.13 13.23 -2.77
CA ALA A 29 0.42 13.21 -1.35
C ALA A 29 1.22 14.45 -0.91
N SER A 30 1.46 14.53 0.39
CA SER A 30 2.25 15.57 1.04
C SER A 30 2.99 14.99 2.24
N VAL A 31 3.92 15.76 2.81
CA VAL A 31 4.59 15.38 4.06
C VAL A 31 3.57 15.19 5.20
N GLU A 32 2.50 15.99 5.21
CA GLU A 32 1.40 15.86 6.16
C GLU A 32 0.60 14.56 5.98
N ASP A 33 0.38 14.13 4.74
CA ASP A 33 -0.27 12.84 4.44
C ASP A 33 0.60 11.67 4.89
N TRP A 34 1.90 11.73 4.61
CA TRP A 34 2.86 10.77 5.14
C TRP A 34 2.82 10.73 6.67
N GLN A 35 2.80 11.88 7.35
CA GLN A 35 2.66 11.91 8.81
C GLN A 35 1.34 11.27 9.28
N ALA A 36 0.23 11.55 8.60
CA ALA A 36 -1.07 10.97 8.92
C ALA A 36 -1.11 9.43 8.75
N LEU A 37 -0.38 8.90 7.75
CA LEU A 37 -0.14 7.47 7.57
C LEU A 37 0.69 6.89 8.72
N LEU A 38 1.79 7.53 9.13
CA LEU A 38 2.62 7.07 10.24
C LEU A 38 1.83 7.01 11.56
N ASP A 39 0.98 8.03 11.79
CA ASP A 39 0.08 8.08 12.93
C ASP A 39 -0.95 6.93 12.88
N LEU A 40 -1.51 6.64 11.69
CA LEU A 40 -2.42 5.52 11.48
C LEU A 40 -1.75 4.18 11.79
N VAL A 41 -0.54 3.95 11.29
CA VAL A 41 0.22 2.71 11.54
C VAL A 41 0.42 2.52 13.05
N THR A 42 0.80 3.59 13.75
CA THR A 42 1.01 3.56 15.20
C THR A 42 -0.29 3.31 15.98
N ALA A 43 -1.41 3.90 15.54
CA ALA A 43 -2.70 3.80 16.22
C ALA A 43 -3.46 2.49 15.93
N SER A 44 -3.19 1.83 14.79
CA SER A 44 -3.93 0.66 14.33
C SER A 44 -3.56 -0.65 15.05
N GLY A 45 -2.49 -0.66 15.82
CA GLY A 45 -1.97 -1.87 16.46
C GLY A 45 -1.31 -2.84 15.47
N TRP A 46 -1.06 -2.42 14.23
CA TRP A 46 -0.30 -3.18 13.26
C TRP A 46 1.15 -3.33 13.71
N GLN A 47 1.77 -4.46 13.40
CA GLN A 47 3.20 -4.57 13.59
C GLN A 47 3.90 -3.77 12.51
N PHE A 48 4.93 -3.02 12.87
CA PHE A 48 5.73 -2.28 11.91
C PHE A 48 7.21 -2.24 12.28
N GLN A 49 8.05 -2.02 11.29
CA GLN A 49 9.49 -1.83 11.44
C GLN A 49 9.96 -0.75 10.48
N TYR A 50 10.56 0.30 11.02
CA TYR A 50 11.24 1.33 10.24
C TYR A 50 12.73 1.01 10.15
N SER A 51 13.30 1.13 8.95
CA SER A 51 14.73 0.94 8.72
C SER A 51 15.29 1.94 7.73
N VAL A 52 16.58 2.23 7.88
CA VAL A 52 17.37 2.97 6.89
C VAL A 52 18.47 2.02 6.44
N GLY A 53 18.46 1.67 5.15
CA GLY A 53 19.28 0.57 4.63
C GLY A 53 19.03 -0.72 5.43
N VAL A 54 20.05 -1.23 6.11
CA VAL A 54 19.96 -2.46 6.93
C VAL A 54 19.70 -2.20 8.41
N VAL A 55 19.64 -0.94 8.85
CA VAL A 55 19.59 -0.57 10.26
C VAL A 55 18.15 -0.29 10.68
N VAL A 56 17.66 -1.04 11.66
CA VAL A 56 16.33 -0.81 12.28
C VAL A 56 16.41 0.35 13.27
N LEU A 57 15.49 1.30 13.16
CA LEU A 57 15.45 2.53 13.95
C LEU A 57 14.03 2.79 14.49
N PRO A 58 13.88 3.63 15.53
CA PRO A 58 12.58 4.14 15.92
C PRO A 58 11.92 4.89 14.76
N LEU A 59 10.60 4.77 14.62
CA LEU A 59 9.83 5.48 13.59
C LEU A 59 9.93 7.00 13.81
N PRO A 60 10.56 7.77 12.89
CA PRO A 60 10.67 9.22 13.02
C PRO A 60 9.38 9.91 12.57
N ARG A 61 9.35 11.25 12.69
CA ARG A 61 8.33 12.08 12.00
C ARG A 61 8.59 12.08 10.49
N ALA A 62 7.54 12.22 9.68
CA ALA A 62 7.66 12.25 8.22
C ALA A 62 8.60 13.36 7.73
N GLU A 63 8.47 14.57 8.30
CA GLU A 63 9.37 15.70 8.02
C GLU A 63 10.85 15.36 8.21
N ALA A 64 11.18 14.58 9.25
CA ALA A 64 12.56 14.18 9.51
C ALA A 64 13.08 13.15 8.50
N VAL A 65 12.20 12.33 7.91
CA VAL A 65 12.58 11.41 6.82
C VAL A 65 12.89 12.21 5.55
N PHE A 66 12.00 13.11 5.15
CA PHE A 66 12.12 13.88 3.91
C PHE A 66 13.12 15.05 4.00
N SER A 67 13.57 15.42 5.19
CA SER A 67 14.67 16.39 5.38
C SER A 67 16.06 15.77 5.21
N ARG A 68 16.17 14.46 4.97
CA ARG A 68 17.46 13.77 4.78
C ARG A 68 18.09 14.16 3.43
N PRO A 69 19.43 14.15 3.32
CA PRO A 69 20.10 14.37 2.05
C PRO A 69 19.62 13.40 0.96
N ALA A 70 19.56 13.87 -0.29
CA ALA A 70 19.08 13.07 -1.42
C ALA A 70 19.96 11.84 -1.74
N ASP A 71 21.21 11.83 -1.31
CA ASP A 71 22.16 10.72 -1.43
C ASP A 71 22.16 9.79 -0.20
N ALA A 72 21.32 10.06 0.80
CA ALA A 72 21.20 9.21 1.97
C ALA A 72 20.55 7.86 1.61
N GLU A 73 20.90 6.81 2.35
CA GLU A 73 20.29 5.48 2.16
C GLU A 73 18.76 5.54 2.24
N CYS A 74 18.08 4.79 1.36
CA CYS A 74 16.63 4.76 1.33
C CYS A 74 16.06 4.31 2.69
N ALA A 75 14.98 4.97 3.12
CA ALA A 75 14.22 4.56 4.29
C ALA A 75 13.05 3.69 3.84
N ASP A 76 12.78 2.66 4.65
CA ASP A 76 11.67 1.73 4.45
C ASP A 76 10.83 1.64 5.71
N LEU A 77 9.52 1.49 5.54
CA LEU A 77 8.61 1.11 6.61
C LEU A 77 7.87 -0.17 6.22
N LEU A 78 8.23 -1.28 6.86
CA LEU A 78 7.50 -2.53 6.76
C LEU A 78 6.31 -2.51 7.72
N VAL A 79 5.10 -2.72 7.22
CA VAL A 79 3.85 -2.79 7.99
C VAL A 79 3.19 -4.14 7.77
N ARG A 80 2.60 -4.69 8.84
CA ARG A 80 1.85 -5.94 8.84
C ARG A 80 0.43 -5.72 9.37
N PRO A 81 -0.58 -5.61 8.49
CA PRO A 81 -1.98 -5.53 8.90
C PRO A 81 -2.42 -6.78 9.67
N VAL A 82 -1.88 -7.93 9.25
CA VAL A 82 -1.90 -9.23 9.93
C VAL A 82 -0.52 -9.88 9.78
N ALA A 83 -0.22 -10.93 10.54
CA ALA A 83 1.13 -11.52 10.57
C ALA A 83 1.62 -11.96 9.17
N GLU A 84 0.70 -12.47 8.36
CA GLU A 84 0.94 -13.09 7.07
C GLU A 84 1.06 -12.10 5.91
N VAL A 85 0.59 -10.86 6.06
CA VAL A 85 0.52 -9.87 4.96
C VAL A 85 1.47 -8.71 5.24
N ARG A 86 2.31 -8.38 4.27
CA ARG A 86 3.27 -7.27 4.32
C ARG A 86 2.91 -6.16 3.34
N ALA A 87 3.12 -4.93 3.80
CA ALA A 87 3.24 -3.75 2.96
C ALA A 87 4.59 -3.09 3.26
N ILE A 88 5.34 -2.71 2.23
CA ILE A 88 6.67 -2.09 2.39
C ILE A 88 6.63 -0.70 1.78
N PHE A 89 6.46 0.32 2.63
CA PHE A 89 6.45 1.71 2.20
C PHE A 89 7.86 2.21 1.93
N ARG A 90 8.01 2.89 0.79
CA ARG A 90 9.26 3.48 0.32
C ARG A 90 9.15 5.00 0.39
N PHE A 91 10.09 5.64 1.08
CA PHE A 91 10.10 7.10 1.21
C PHE A 91 10.88 7.73 0.03
N TYR A 92 10.37 7.55 -1.20
CA TYR A 92 11.01 8.09 -2.41
C TYR A 92 10.74 9.58 -2.62
N ALA A 93 9.47 9.98 -2.50
CA ALA A 93 9.02 11.36 -2.68
C ALA A 93 7.97 11.71 -1.61
N ALA A 94 7.83 13.00 -1.31
CA ALA A 94 6.80 13.44 -0.37
C ALA A 94 5.42 13.56 -1.06
N GLU A 95 5.44 13.72 -2.38
CA GLU A 95 4.30 13.97 -3.26
C GLU A 95 3.54 12.70 -3.66
N GLU A 96 4.08 11.52 -3.34
CA GLU A 96 3.44 10.24 -3.54
C GLU A 96 3.76 9.32 -2.36
N ILE A 97 2.78 8.53 -1.91
CA ILE A 97 3.03 7.45 -0.94
C ILE A 97 3.09 6.15 -1.71
N ASP A 98 4.25 5.54 -1.79
CA ASP A 98 4.48 4.28 -2.51
C ASP A 98 4.74 3.13 -1.56
N PHE A 99 4.17 1.97 -1.87
CA PHE A 99 4.47 0.73 -1.17
C PHE A 99 4.22 -0.52 -2.00
N ASP A 100 5.06 -1.52 -1.75
CA ASP A 100 4.93 -2.85 -2.35
C ASP A 100 4.08 -3.75 -1.45
N VAL A 101 3.31 -4.66 -2.06
CA VAL A 101 2.73 -5.83 -1.37
C VAL A 101 3.15 -7.11 -2.05
N ASP A 102 3.15 -8.23 -1.33
CA ASP A 102 3.51 -9.54 -1.92
C ASP A 102 2.26 -10.33 -2.31
N LEU A 103 2.03 -10.52 -3.61
CA LEU A 103 0.87 -11.26 -4.09
C LEU A 103 0.88 -12.74 -3.69
N ARG A 104 2.03 -13.30 -3.31
CA ARG A 104 2.13 -14.67 -2.76
C ARG A 104 1.52 -14.75 -1.36
N GLU A 105 1.46 -13.64 -0.64
CA GLU A 105 0.84 -13.51 0.69
C GLU A 105 -0.67 -13.21 0.59
N LEU A 106 -1.13 -12.63 -0.53
CA LEU A 106 -2.51 -12.18 -0.74
C LEU A 106 -3.39 -13.23 -1.43
N ARG A 107 -3.43 -14.47 -0.92
CA ARG A 107 -4.19 -15.57 -1.55
C ARG A 107 -5.50 -15.92 -0.83
N GLY A 108 -6.59 -15.90 -1.59
CA GLY A 108 -7.94 -16.28 -1.13
C GLY A 108 -8.69 -15.14 -0.43
N GLN A 109 -9.99 -15.34 -0.24
CA GLN A 109 -10.93 -14.30 0.23
C GLN A 109 -10.51 -13.63 1.54
N GLU A 110 -10.02 -14.39 2.51
CA GLU A 110 -9.62 -13.84 3.82
C GLU A 110 -8.49 -12.81 3.69
N ARG A 111 -7.51 -13.09 2.83
CA ARG A 111 -6.34 -12.21 2.65
C ARG A 111 -6.71 -11.01 1.77
N LEU A 112 -7.59 -11.21 0.79
CA LEU A 112 -8.20 -10.13 0.01
C LEU A 112 -8.97 -9.16 0.92
N ASP A 113 -9.76 -9.68 1.87
CA ASP A 113 -10.51 -8.89 2.82
C ASP A 113 -9.58 -8.04 3.72
N VAL A 114 -8.46 -8.62 4.18
CA VAL A 114 -7.44 -7.91 4.94
C VAL A 114 -6.82 -6.79 4.09
N PHE A 115 -6.40 -7.09 2.86
CA PHE A 115 -5.80 -6.11 1.96
C PHE A 115 -6.76 -4.96 1.64
N CYS A 116 -8.01 -5.27 1.27
CA CYS A 116 -9.02 -4.24 1.03
C CYS A 116 -9.30 -3.40 2.28
N GLY A 117 -9.32 -4.02 3.46
CA GLY A 117 -9.46 -3.32 4.74
C GLY A 117 -8.29 -2.37 5.00
N PHE A 118 -7.07 -2.78 4.65
CA PHE A 118 -5.86 -1.97 4.76
C PHE A 118 -5.90 -0.76 3.81
N LEU A 119 -6.23 -0.96 2.53
CA LEU A 119 -6.39 0.14 1.57
C LEU A 119 -7.48 1.14 2.01
N ARG A 120 -8.62 0.64 2.49
CA ARG A 120 -9.70 1.49 3.04
C ARG A 120 -9.23 2.29 4.24
N ALA A 121 -8.47 1.69 5.16
CA ALA A 121 -7.97 2.38 6.35
C ALA A 121 -7.05 3.55 5.96
N ILE A 122 -6.14 3.33 5.01
CA ILE A 122 -5.25 4.36 4.47
C ILE A 122 -6.06 5.44 3.75
N GLY A 123 -6.87 5.05 2.76
CA GLY A 123 -7.62 6.00 1.94
C GLY A 123 -8.59 6.86 2.75
N ARG A 124 -9.27 6.28 3.76
CA ARG A 124 -10.11 7.04 4.71
C ARG A 124 -9.32 8.02 5.56
N ARG A 125 -8.14 7.61 6.04
CA ARG A 125 -7.30 8.46 6.90
C ARG A 125 -6.82 9.70 6.14
N LEU A 126 -6.50 9.54 4.87
CA LEU A 126 -5.93 10.57 4.00
C LEU A 126 -7.01 11.34 3.22
N GLY A 127 -8.20 10.76 3.03
CA GLY A 127 -9.23 11.29 2.15
C GLY A 127 -8.82 11.22 0.67
N LYS A 128 -8.04 10.19 0.31
CA LYS A 128 -7.39 10.06 -1.01
C LYS A 128 -7.57 8.66 -1.59
N PRO A 129 -7.56 8.51 -2.93
CA PRO A 129 -7.55 7.21 -3.55
C PRO A 129 -6.26 6.45 -3.20
N VAL A 130 -6.36 5.13 -3.12
CA VAL A 130 -5.19 4.23 -2.99
C VAL A 130 -5.25 3.28 -4.16
N LEU A 131 -4.26 3.33 -5.04
CA LEU A 131 -4.29 2.69 -6.37
C LEU A 131 -3.25 1.58 -6.40
N MET A 132 -3.60 0.43 -6.99
CA MET A 132 -2.67 -0.68 -7.23
C MET A 132 -2.48 -0.85 -8.73
N ASP A 133 -1.22 -0.72 -9.17
CA ASP A 133 -0.76 -0.90 -10.53
C ASP A 133 0.01 -2.24 -10.65
N PRO A 134 0.03 -2.91 -11.81
CA PRO A 134 0.97 -4.00 -12.04
C PRO A 134 2.41 -3.52 -11.91
N GLU A 135 3.33 -4.35 -11.39
CA GLU A 135 4.76 -4.03 -11.14
C GLU A 135 5.50 -3.48 -12.38
N THR A 136 4.97 -3.72 -13.58
CA THR A 136 5.59 -3.33 -14.85
C THR A 136 4.73 -2.40 -15.72
N ASP A 137 3.58 -1.95 -15.22
CA ASP A 137 2.62 -1.13 -15.96
C ASP A 137 2.08 0.02 -15.11
N GLU A 138 3.01 0.87 -14.66
CA GLU A 138 2.74 2.05 -13.86
C GLU A 138 1.76 3.01 -14.56
N GLY A 139 0.77 3.50 -13.81
CA GLY A 139 -0.22 4.47 -14.29
C GLY A 139 -1.49 3.84 -14.87
N HIS A 140 -1.59 2.51 -14.89
CA HIS A 140 -2.76 1.75 -15.30
C HIS A 140 -3.30 0.92 -14.12
N PRO A 141 -3.93 1.56 -13.13
CA PRO A 141 -4.33 0.88 -11.91
C PRO A 141 -5.47 -0.09 -12.18
N VAL A 142 -5.37 -1.30 -11.64
CA VAL A 142 -6.37 -2.36 -11.83
C VAL A 142 -7.41 -2.39 -10.71
N LEU A 143 -7.03 -1.91 -9.53
CA LEU A 143 -7.83 -1.91 -8.31
C LEU A 143 -7.48 -0.67 -7.49
N GLY A 144 -8.46 -0.12 -6.77
CA GLY A 144 -8.17 0.98 -5.86
C GLY A 144 -9.29 1.30 -4.88
N PHE A 145 -8.95 2.03 -3.82
CA PHE A 145 -9.91 2.64 -2.92
C PHE A 145 -10.55 3.88 -3.58
N ASP A 146 -11.86 3.87 -3.72
CA ASP A 146 -12.68 5.00 -4.17
C ASP A 146 -13.17 5.79 -2.95
N VAL A 147 -12.83 7.07 -2.91
CA VAL A 147 -13.13 7.97 -1.78
C VAL A 147 -14.63 8.24 -1.64
N GLU A 148 -15.33 8.42 -2.76
CA GLU A 148 -16.75 8.78 -2.76
C GLU A 148 -17.64 7.59 -2.41
N ALA A 149 -17.29 6.41 -2.92
CA ALA A 149 -17.98 5.16 -2.63
C ALA A 149 -17.55 4.51 -1.31
N ASP A 150 -16.47 5.02 -0.70
CA ASP A 150 -15.87 4.53 0.55
C ASP A 150 -15.58 3.01 0.55
N ARG A 151 -15.11 2.51 -0.59
CA ARG A 151 -14.83 1.08 -0.82
C ARG A 151 -13.71 0.86 -1.83
N VAL A 152 -13.16 -0.36 -1.81
CA VAL A 152 -12.24 -0.80 -2.86
C VAL A 152 -13.05 -1.26 -4.05
N VAL A 153 -12.66 -0.82 -5.25
CA VAL A 153 -13.33 -1.10 -6.52
C VAL A 153 -12.31 -1.60 -7.54
N LEU A 154 -12.81 -2.29 -8.57
CA LEU A 154 -12.04 -2.57 -9.77
C LEU A 154 -12.00 -1.33 -10.65
N LEU A 155 -10.82 -1.06 -11.19
CA LEU A 155 -10.55 0.05 -12.11
C LEU A 155 -10.26 -0.45 -13.53
N ALA A 156 -9.82 -1.71 -13.65
CA ALA A 156 -9.70 -2.44 -14.91
C ALA A 156 -10.70 -3.60 -14.98
N ASP A 157 -11.04 -4.01 -16.20
CA ASP A 157 -11.82 -5.24 -16.44
C ASP A 157 -10.92 -6.46 -16.12
N PRO A 158 -11.31 -7.38 -15.22
CA PRO A 158 -10.53 -8.56 -14.86
C PRO A 158 -10.25 -9.50 -16.02
N GLY A 159 -10.97 -9.36 -17.15
CA GLY A 159 -10.88 -10.26 -18.28
C GLY A 159 -11.46 -11.63 -17.90
N ILE A 160 -12.50 -12.06 -18.61
CA ILE A 160 -13.10 -13.39 -18.38
C ILE A 160 -12.05 -14.47 -18.68
N SER A 161 -11.71 -15.28 -17.68
CA SER A 161 -10.92 -16.51 -17.87
C SER A 161 -11.67 -17.56 -18.69
#